data_AF-A0A1D2JDE5-F1
#
_entry.id   AF-A0A1D2JDE5-F1
#
_cell.length_a   1.000
_cell.length_b   1.000
_cell.length_c   1.000
_cell.angle_alpha   90.00
_cell.angle_beta   90.00
_cell.angle_gamma   90.00
#
_symmetry.space_group_name_H-M   'P 1'
#
loop_
_entity.id
_entity.type
_entity.pdbx_description
1 polymer ?
#
loop_
_entity_poly.entity_id
_entity_poly.type
_entity_poly.pdbx_seq_one_letter_code
_entity_poly.pdbx_strand_id
1 'polypeptide(L)'
;MKRSGFKTTSYRFRILSKFLNRERDAVWKEDKMLQDVDAEPRALVHEDFHGGNMFASDGRLADIRVIFPTVTETMDQPNVAPTKYSIRAQYTSKTITVYQAYPPAIANAALYAGKFVAPFKRRRMTWIKPSFLWMAYRCGWATKKDQERVLAIEIAREGFEWALAHACLSHPTPRLYADHAAWELRKNESPVRVQWDPERDFEFRPLEYRSLQVGLKEEAVDRYVDEWTVGIRDVTGLMQEIGQLVGEGKIEEARRKMPVEEVYVLPTDVATVVGAD
;
A
#
# COMPACT_ATOMS: atom_id res chain seq x y z
N MET A 1 8.04 -32.89 -31.94
CA MET A 1 7.11 -33.80 -31.24
C MET A 1 7.59 -34.00 -29.80
N LYS A 2 7.07 -33.20 -28.86
CA LYS A 2 7.12 -33.42 -27.40
C LYS A 2 5.76 -32.94 -26.88
N ARG A 3 4.97 -33.85 -26.31
CA ARG A 3 3.65 -33.56 -25.71
C ARG A 3 3.90 -33.01 -24.30
N SER A 4 3.56 -31.75 -24.03
CA SER A 4 3.40 -31.26 -22.66
C SER A 4 2.02 -31.71 -22.15
N GLY A 5 2.01 -32.49 -21.08
CA GLY A 5 0.77 -32.93 -20.44
C GLY A 5 0.22 -31.82 -19.55
N PHE A 6 -1.00 -31.37 -19.82
CA PHE A 6 -1.76 -30.53 -18.89
C PHE A 6 -2.13 -31.34 -17.65
N LYS A 7 -1.69 -30.91 -16.46
CA LYS A 7 -2.30 -31.37 -15.21
C LYS A 7 -3.52 -30.49 -14.93
N THR A 8 -4.70 -31.08 -15.09
CA THR A 8 -5.97 -30.46 -14.70
C THR A 8 -6.25 -30.83 -13.25
N THR A 9 -6.35 -29.86 -12.35
CA THR A 9 -6.92 -30.09 -11.01
C THR A 9 -8.41 -29.81 -11.08
N SER A 10 -9.22 -30.86 -11.13
CA SER A 10 -10.69 -30.74 -11.11
C SER A 10 -11.19 -30.74 -9.67
N TYR A 11 -11.81 -29.65 -9.24
CA TYR A 11 -12.56 -29.61 -7.99
C TYR A 11 -14.02 -29.96 -8.27
N ARG A 12 -14.51 -31.09 -7.74
CA ARG A 12 -15.94 -31.41 -7.78
C ARG A 12 -16.66 -30.71 -6.65
N PHE A 13 -17.40 -29.65 -6.97
CA PHE A 13 -18.37 -29.09 -6.03
C PHE A 13 -19.72 -29.75 -6.25
N ARG A 14 -20.16 -30.55 -5.28
CA ARG A 14 -21.51 -31.10 -5.29
C ARG A 14 -22.45 -30.06 -4.67
N ILE A 15 -23.14 -29.30 -5.51
CA ILE A 15 -24.26 -28.48 -5.03
C ILE A 15 -25.36 -29.46 -4.60
N LEU A 16 -25.51 -29.66 -3.28
CA LEU A 16 -26.64 -30.39 -2.72
C LEU A 16 -27.89 -29.51 -2.90
N SER A 17 -28.62 -29.75 -3.97
CA SER A 17 -29.79 -28.97 -4.41
C SER A 17 -31.05 -29.08 -3.53
N LYS A 18 -30.92 -29.39 -2.24
CA LYS A 18 -32.11 -29.58 -1.38
C LYS A 18 -32.69 -28.30 -0.78
N PHE A 19 -32.13 -27.12 -1.03
CA PHE A 19 -32.65 -25.87 -0.42
C PHE A 19 -32.96 -24.73 -1.39
N LEU A 20 -32.95 -24.95 -2.71
CA LEU A 20 -33.25 -23.89 -3.68
C LEU A 20 -34.69 -23.87 -4.19
N ASN A 21 -35.60 -24.66 -3.62
CA ASN A 21 -37.03 -24.53 -3.90
C ASN A 21 -37.86 -25.04 -2.73
N ARG A 22 -38.14 -24.17 -1.76
CA ARG A 22 -39.45 -24.06 -1.12
C ARG A 22 -39.54 -22.80 -0.26
N GLU A 23 -40.60 -22.04 -0.54
CA GLU A 23 -41.25 -21.06 0.33
C GLU A 23 -40.60 -19.69 0.46
N ARG A 24 -40.93 -18.87 -0.54
CA ARG A 24 -40.75 -17.42 -0.60
C ARG A 24 -41.63 -16.63 0.40
N ASP A 25 -42.39 -17.29 1.28
CA ASP A 25 -43.46 -16.65 2.07
C ASP A 25 -43.51 -16.98 3.58
N ALA A 26 -42.51 -17.66 4.18
CA ALA A 26 -42.66 -18.17 5.55
C ALA A 26 -41.71 -17.63 6.65
N VAL A 27 -40.80 -16.68 6.36
CA VAL A 27 -39.85 -16.16 7.38
C VAL A 27 -40.03 -14.67 7.60
N TRP A 28 -41.21 -14.26 8.06
CA TRP A 28 -41.47 -12.91 8.60
C TRP A 28 -42.16 -12.95 9.95
N LYS A 29 -42.02 -14.04 10.71
CA LYS A 29 -42.46 -14.06 12.11
C LYS A 29 -41.41 -14.71 13.00
N GLU A 30 -40.92 -13.86 13.90
CA GLU A 30 -40.28 -14.19 15.18
C GLU A 30 -38.92 -14.87 15.10
N ASP A 31 -37.87 -14.06 14.97
CA ASP A 31 -36.73 -14.22 15.88
C ASP A 31 -35.94 -12.92 16.04
N LYS A 32 -35.86 -12.45 17.29
CA LYS A 32 -35.13 -11.24 17.72
C LYS A 32 -33.63 -11.54 17.87
N MET A 33 -32.95 -11.91 16.79
CA MET A 33 -31.51 -12.24 16.88
C MET A 33 -30.68 -11.88 15.64
N LEU A 34 -31.05 -10.83 14.90
CA LEU A 34 -30.24 -10.34 13.77
C LEU A 34 -30.43 -8.84 13.45
N GLN A 35 -30.63 -8.03 14.49
CA GLN A 35 -30.52 -6.57 14.36
C GLN A 35 -29.19 -6.15 14.97
N ASP A 36 -28.20 -5.90 14.09
CA ASP A 36 -26.98 -5.06 14.27
C ASP A 36 -25.75 -5.65 13.57
N VAL A 37 -25.88 -5.98 12.29
CA VAL A 37 -24.72 -6.13 11.41
C VAL A 37 -25.03 -5.45 10.07
N ASP A 38 -24.59 -4.20 9.91
CA ASP A 38 -24.47 -3.53 8.60
C ASP A 38 -23.31 -4.17 7.81
N ALA A 39 -23.45 -5.44 7.49
CA ALA A 39 -22.64 -6.10 6.48
C ALA A 39 -23.50 -6.20 5.22
N GLU A 40 -23.16 -5.43 4.19
CA GLU A 40 -23.71 -5.66 2.85
C GLU A 40 -23.64 -7.16 2.51
N PRO A 41 -24.70 -7.77 1.94
CA PRO A 41 -24.70 -9.19 1.66
C PRO A 41 -23.68 -9.52 0.57
N ARG A 42 -22.49 -9.95 0.99
CA ARG A 42 -21.45 -10.48 0.08
C ARG A 42 -21.86 -11.88 -0.35
N ALA A 43 -22.28 -12.02 -1.60
CA ALA A 43 -22.43 -13.31 -2.26
C ALA A 43 -21.11 -13.74 -2.91
N LEU A 44 -20.80 -15.04 -2.87
CA LEU A 44 -19.69 -15.59 -3.65
C LEU A 44 -20.10 -15.58 -5.13
N VAL A 45 -19.47 -14.74 -5.94
CA VAL A 45 -19.71 -14.66 -7.40
C VAL A 45 -18.51 -15.20 -8.17
N HIS A 46 -18.76 -15.90 -9.26
CA HIS A 46 -17.73 -16.28 -10.21
C HIS A 46 -17.49 -15.10 -11.16
N GLU A 47 -16.30 -14.48 -11.12
CA GLU A 47 -16.00 -13.25 -11.86
C GLU A 47 -16.06 -13.40 -13.39
N ASP A 48 -15.92 -14.63 -13.91
CA ASP A 48 -15.90 -14.93 -15.35
C ASP A 48 -17.00 -15.93 -15.77
N PHE A 49 -18.25 -15.61 -15.42
CA PHE A 49 -19.41 -16.48 -15.70
C PHE A 49 -19.95 -16.27 -17.12
N HIS A 50 -19.41 -17.00 -18.09
CA HIS A 50 -19.92 -17.04 -19.47
C HIS A 50 -19.95 -18.47 -20.04
N GLY A 51 -20.64 -18.65 -21.17
CA GLY A 51 -20.91 -19.98 -21.75
C GLY A 51 -19.67 -20.80 -22.11
N GLY A 52 -18.48 -20.20 -22.21
CA GLY A 52 -17.21 -20.91 -22.43
C GLY A 52 -16.70 -21.67 -21.20
N ASN A 53 -17.15 -21.28 -20.00
CA ASN A 53 -16.76 -21.87 -18.73
C ASN A 53 -17.85 -22.80 -18.15
N MET A 54 -18.95 -23.01 -18.88
CA MET A 54 -20.09 -23.82 -18.46
C MET A 54 -20.15 -25.14 -19.24
N PHE A 55 -20.30 -26.26 -18.54
CA PHE A 55 -20.48 -27.57 -19.16
C PHE A 55 -21.86 -28.12 -18.81
N ALA A 56 -22.66 -28.42 -19.83
CA ALA A 56 -23.95 -29.06 -19.68
C ALA A 56 -23.90 -30.53 -20.11
N SER A 57 -24.57 -31.40 -19.35
CA SER A 57 -24.84 -32.79 -19.75
C SER A 57 -26.33 -33.07 -19.52
N ASP A 58 -26.95 -33.82 -20.43
CA ASP A 58 -28.36 -34.21 -20.39
C ASP A 58 -29.33 -33.03 -20.13
N GLY A 59 -29.06 -31.89 -20.79
CA GLY A 59 -29.91 -30.69 -20.72
C GLY A 59 -29.83 -29.92 -19.40
N ARG A 60 -28.87 -30.22 -18.52
CA ARG A 60 -28.64 -29.51 -17.26
C ARG A 60 -27.20 -29.03 -17.15
N LEU A 61 -26.98 -27.88 -16.50
CA LEU A 61 -25.64 -27.43 -16.14
C LEU A 61 -25.02 -28.45 -15.18
N ALA A 62 -23.96 -29.11 -15.64
CA ALA A 62 -23.30 -30.20 -14.94
C ALA A 62 -22.04 -29.73 -14.21
N ASP A 63 -21.35 -28.72 -14.75
CA ASP A 63 -20.11 -28.20 -14.16
C ASP A 63 -19.84 -26.74 -14.57
N ILE A 64 -19.10 -26.01 -13.73
CA ILE A 64 -18.56 -24.68 -14.03
C ILE A 64 -17.04 -24.75 -13.81
N ARG A 65 -16.27 -24.52 -14.87
CA ARG A 65 -14.80 -24.47 -14.74
C ARG A 65 -14.39 -23.14 -14.15
N VAL A 66 -13.85 -23.18 -12.95
CA VAL A 66 -13.04 -22.09 -12.41
C VAL A 66 -11.61 -22.28 -12.93
N ILE A 67 -11.26 -21.55 -13.98
CA ILE A 67 -9.86 -21.49 -14.42
C ILE A 67 -9.19 -20.47 -13.51
N PHE A 68 -8.68 -20.95 -12.37
CA PHE A 68 -7.58 -20.22 -11.74
C PHE A 68 -6.42 -20.31 -12.72
N PRO A 69 -5.74 -19.20 -13.06
CA PRO A 69 -4.48 -19.29 -13.76
C PRO A 69 -3.55 -20.10 -12.85
N THR A 70 -3.39 -21.39 -13.17
CA THR A 70 -2.29 -22.18 -12.63
C THR A 70 -1.06 -21.45 -13.11
N VAL A 71 -0.32 -20.83 -12.20
CA VAL A 71 0.99 -20.26 -12.48
C VAL A 71 1.92 -21.42 -12.82
N THR A 72 1.79 -21.91 -14.04
CA THR A 72 2.68 -22.86 -14.71
C THR A 72 3.04 -22.28 -16.06
N GLU A 73 3.50 -21.04 -16.01
CA GLU A 73 4.44 -20.43 -16.93
C GLU A 73 4.98 -19.27 -16.10
N THR A 74 6.21 -19.41 -15.61
CA THR A 74 7.04 -18.24 -15.40
C THR A 74 7.03 -17.49 -16.71
N MET A 75 6.12 -16.52 -16.87
CA MET A 75 6.47 -15.33 -17.59
C MET A 75 7.73 -14.87 -16.89
N ASP A 76 8.85 -15.08 -17.58
CA ASP A 76 10.11 -14.43 -17.32
C ASP A 76 9.85 -12.93 -17.50
N GLN A 77 9.10 -12.35 -16.55
CA GLN A 77 9.35 -11.00 -16.10
C GLN A 77 10.80 -11.12 -15.68
N PRO A 78 11.74 -10.50 -16.41
CA PRO A 78 13.12 -10.57 -16.01
C PRO A 78 13.15 -10.23 -14.52
N ASN A 79 13.93 -10.97 -13.74
CA ASN A 79 14.31 -10.53 -12.40
C ASN A 79 15.12 -9.24 -12.58
N VAL A 80 14.43 -8.15 -12.95
CA VAL A 80 14.99 -6.85 -13.21
C VAL A 80 15.42 -6.40 -11.85
N ALA A 81 16.73 -6.32 -11.66
CA ALA A 81 17.30 -5.73 -10.47
C ALA A 81 16.57 -4.40 -10.21
N PRO A 82 16.12 -4.15 -8.97
CA PRO A 82 15.34 -2.97 -8.66
C PRO A 82 16.04 -1.71 -9.18
N THR A 83 15.34 -0.86 -9.94
CA THR A 83 15.90 0.41 -10.39
C THR A 83 16.28 1.24 -9.18
N LYS A 84 17.38 2.01 -9.30
CA LYS A 84 18.02 2.62 -8.14
C LYS A 84 17.12 3.64 -7.46
N TYR A 85 16.38 4.45 -8.22
CA TYR A 85 15.48 5.49 -7.73
C TYR A 85 14.02 5.14 -8.02
N SER A 86 13.52 4.07 -7.39
CA SER A 86 12.12 3.63 -7.51
C SER A 86 11.35 3.81 -6.21
N ILE A 87 10.10 4.26 -6.33
CA ILE A 87 9.18 4.31 -5.19
C ILE A 87 8.56 2.93 -5.01
N ARG A 88 8.63 2.38 -3.80
CA ARG A 88 7.88 1.18 -3.39
C ARG A 88 6.91 1.57 -2.31
N ALA A 89 5.66 1.17 -2.47
CA ALA A 89 4.59 1.53 -1.56
C ALA A 89 3.44 0.52 -1.62
N GLN A 90 2.63 0.49 -0.57
CA GLN A 90 1.29 -0.07 -0.66
C GLN A 90 0.35 0.97 -1.28
N TYR A 91 -0.34 0.62 -2.36
CA TYR A 91 -1.26 1.54 -3.04
C TYR A 91 -2.45 0.81 -3.69
N THR A 92 -3.47 1.59 -4.02
CA THR A 92 -4.65 1.16 -4.79
C THR A 92 -4.73 1.97 -6.09
N SER A 93 -5.79 1.79 -6.88
CA SER A 93 -6.01 2.64 -8.04
C SER A 93 -6.16 4.14 -7.69
N LYS A 94 -6.54 4.48 -6.46
CA LYS A 94 -6.86 5.87 -6.03
C LYS A 94 -5.99 6.41 -4.89
N THR A 95 -5.39 5.55 -4.07
CA THR A 95 -4.64 5.96 -2.87
C THR A 95 -3.26 5.33 -2.80
N ILE A 96 -2.36 5.99 -2.07
CA ILE A 96 -1.05 5.46 -1.68
C ILE A 96 -0.92 5.56 -0.16
N THR A 97 -0.32 4.55 0.46
CA THR A 97 -0.02 4.55 1.89
C THR A 97 1.35 5.17 2.12
N VAL A 98 1.41 6.10 3.07
CA VAL A 98 2.66 6.68 3.57
C VAL A 98 2.71 6.58 5.08
N TYR A 99 3.91 6.44 5.63
CA TYR A 99 4.11 6.23 7.05
C TYR A 99 4.74 7.44 7.73
N GLN A 100 4.28 7.70 8.95
CA GLN A 100 4.86 8.69 9.86
C GLN A 100 4.91 8.13 11.28
N ALA A 101 5.86 8.61 12.08
CA ALA A 101 5.94 8.27 13.49
C ALA A 101 5.90 9.52 14.37
N TYR A 102 5.22 9.40 15.50
CA TYR A 102 4.89 10.50 16.40
C TYR A 102 4.88 10.05 17.86
N PRO A 103 4.97 11.01 18.80
CA PRO A 103 4.63 10.74 20.19
C PRO A 103 3.13 10.43 20.34
N PRO A 104 2.73 9.70 21.39
CA PRO A 104 1.34 9.31 21.61
C PRO A 104 0.34 10.46 21.56
N ALA A 105 0.72 11.66 22.03
CA ALA A 105 -0.16 12.83 22.03
C ALA A 105 -0.61 13.26 20.63
N ILE A 106 0.27 13.22 19.63
CA ILE A 106 -0.08 13.55 18.23
C ILE A 106 -0.83 12.38 17.59
N ALA A 107 -0.32 11.16 17.75
CA ALA A 107 -0.90 9.99 17.09
C ALA A 107 -2.33 9.71 17.56
N ASN A 108 -2.58 9.76 18.87
CA ASN A 108 -3.92 9.53 19.43
C ASN A 108 -4.91 10.60 18.97
N ALA A 109 -4.50 11.88 18.95
CA ALA A 109 -5.35 12.97 18.48
C ALA A 109 -5.71 12.80 17.00
N ALA A 110 -4.74 12.41 16.17
CA ALA A 110 -4.97 12.16 14.75
C ALA A 110 -5.89 10.95 14.49
N LEU A 111 -5.68 9.85 15.21
CA LEU A 111 -6.50 8.65 15.13
C LEU A 111 -7.95 8.92 15.56
N TYR A 112 -8.14 9.66 16.66
CA TYR A 112 -9.46 10.02 17.16
C TYR A 112 -10.23 10.92 16.17
N ALA A 113 -9.54 11.89 15.57
CA ALA A 113 -10.15 12.83 14.64
C ALA A 113 -10.25 12.29 13.19
N GLY A 114 -9.60 11.17 12.87
CA GLY A 114 -9.45 10.66 11.50
C GLY A 114 -8.57 11.54 10.59
N LYS A 115 -7.91 12.56 11.13
CA LYS A 115 -7.04 13.50 10.43
C LYS A 115 -6.08 14.19 11.39
N PHE A 116 -4.98 14.78 10.91
CA PHE A 116 -4.07 15.50 11.78
C PHE A 116 -4.69 16.79 12.37
N VAL A 117 -4.73 16.84 13.70
CA VAL A 117 -5.20 17.97 14.50
C VAL A 117 -4.16 18.33 15.57
N ALA A 118 -4.37 19.43 16.30
CA ALA A 118 -3.49 19.78 17.42
C ALA A 118 -3.33 18.57 18.38
N PRO A 119 -2.10 18.27 18.85
CA PRO A 119 -0.91 19.11 18.85
C PRO A 119 0.00 18.99 17.59
N PHE A 120 -0.46 18.37 16.50
CA PHE A 120 0.26 18.41 15.22
C PHE A 120 0.52 19.86 14.76
N LYS A 121 1.75 20.14 14.31
CA LYS A 121 2.18 21.49 13.92
C LYS A 121 2.32 21.59 12.41
N ARG A 122 1.36 22.27 11.78
CA ARG A 122 1.36 22.52 10.33
C ARG A 122 2.49 23.42 9.83
N ARG A 123 2.98 24.32 10.69
CA ARG A 123 4.06 25.28 10.35
C ARG A 123 5.45 24.65 10.27
N ARG A 124 5.61 23.36 10.58
CA ARG A 124 6.90 22.66 10.46
C ARG A 124 6.84 21.75 9.25
N MET A 125 8.01 21.54 8.63
CA MET A 125 8.17 20.48 7.64
C MET A 125 7.73 19.14 8.25
N THR A 126 6.83 18.43 7.59
CA THR A 126 6.42 17.06 7.96
C THR A 126 6.92 16.08 6.91
N TRP A 127 7.49 14.96 7.34
CA TRP A 127 8.13 14.00 6.45
C TRP A 127 7.31 12.70 6.35
N ILE A 128 6.85 12.38 5.14
CA ILE A 128 6.14 11.14 4.81
C ILE A 128 7.06 10.16 4.08
N LYS A 129 6.85 8.86 4.28
CA LYS A 129 7.69 7.79 3.73
C LYS A 129 6.80 6.69 3.15
N PRO A 130 6.86 6.39 1.84
CA PRO A 130 6.08 5.29 1.28
C PRO A 130 6.57 3.90 1.72
N SER A 131 7.88 3.76 2.03
CA SER A 131 8.49 2.49 2.47
C SER A 131 8.35 2.26 3.98
N PHE A 132 7.84 1.08 4.35
CA PHE A 132 7.68 0.63 5.72
C PHE A 132 9.02 0.37 6.40
N LEU A 133 9.98 -0.29 5.73
CA LEU A 133 11.31 -0.53 6.31
C LEU A 133 12.11 0.76 6.47
N TRP A 134 11.94 1.71 5.55
CA TRP A 134 12.52 3.04 5.73
C TRP A 134 11.93 3.73 6.96
N MET A 135 10.60 3.64 7.17
CA MET A 135 9.99 4.13 8.40
C MET A 135 10.49 3.38 9.64
N ALA A 136 10.59 2.05 9.59
CA ALA A 136 11.08 1.21 10.68
C ALA A 136 12.49 1.61 11.12
N TYR A 137 13.39 1.84 10.17
CA TYR A 137 14.74 2.35 10.44
C TYR A 137 14.72 3.71 11.14
N ARG A 138 13.82 4.59 10.70
CA ARG A 138 13.72 5.96 11.20
C ARG A 138 13.17 6.00 12.63
N CYS A 139 12.16 5.21 12.96
CA CYS A 139 11.62 5.12 14.34
C CYS A 139 12.27 4.03 15.21
N GLY A 140 13.17 3.21 14.66
CA GLY A 140 13.78 2.08 15.36
C GLY A 140 12.74 1.06 15.82
N TRP A 141 11.89 0.58 14.92
CA TRP A 141 10.77 -0.31 15.25
C TRP A 141 9.83 0.26 16.33
N ALA A 142 9.55 1.57 16.26
CA ALA A 142 8.72 2.31 17.22
C ALA A 142 9.27 2.38 18.66
N THR A 143 10.60 2.29 18.83
CA THR A 143 11.25 2.37 20.15
C THR A 143 11.92 3.73 20.43
N LYS A 144 12.16 4.55 19.39
CA LYS A 144 12.80 5.85 19.57
C LYS A 144 11.85 6.87 20.20
N LYS A 145 12.42 7.69 21.09
CA LYS A 145 11.73 8.83 21.72
C LYS A 145 11.08 9.73 20.67
N ASP A 146 9.86 10.17 20.97
CA ASP A 146 8.99 11.01 20.13
C ASP A 146 8.56 10.35 18.80
N GLN A 147 8.75 9.03 18.66
CA GLN A 147 8.40 8.21 17.49
C GLN A 147 7.82 6.85 17.90
N GLU A 148 7.14 6.79 19.04
CA GLU A 148 6.61 5.57 19.65
C GLU A 148 5.32 5.08 18.98
N ARG A 149 4.62 5.95 18.25
CA ARG A 149 3.41 5.61 17.49
C ARG A 149 3.64 5.74 16.00
N VAL A 150 3.37 4.69 15.24
CA VAL A 150 3.53 4.64 13.78
C VAL A 150 2.17 4.58 13.14
N LEU A 151 1.91 5.56 12.29
CA LEU A 151 0.67 5.68 11.54
C LEU A 151 0.93 5.29 10.09
N ALA A 152 0.02 4.50 9.52
CA ALA A 152 -0.16 4.34 8.10
C ALA A 152 -1.24 5.33 7.65
N ILE A 153 -0.87 6.29 6.82
CA ILE A 153 -1.76 7.33 6.31
C ILE A 153 -2.02 7.02 4.84
N GLU A 154 -3.29 6.81 4.51
CA GLU A 154 -3.73 6.67 3.12
C GLU A 154 -4.03 8.05 2.57
N ILE A 155 -3.34 8.41 1.49
CA ILE A 155 -3.54 9.69 0.79
C ILE A 155 -3.97 9.45 -0.65
N ALA A 156 -4.73 10.39 -1.21
CA ALA A 156 -5.05 10.41 -2.64
C ALA A 156 -3.77 10.41 -3.49
N ARG A 157 -3.73 9.55 -4.52
CA ARG A 157 -2.59 9.46 -5.46
C ARG A 157 -2.33 10.79 -6.15
N GLU A 158 -3.39 11.47 -6.57
CA GLU A 158 -3.30 12.80 -7.18
C GLU A 158 -2.59 13.81 -6.25
N GLY A 159 -2.87 13.76 -4.94
CA GLY A 159 -2.20 14.60 -3.95
C GLY A 159 -0.72 14.24 -3.78
N PHE A 160 -0.39 12.95 -3.76
CA PHE A 160 1.00 12.50 -3.72
C PHE A 160 1.79 12.90 -4.97
N GLU A 161 1.21 12.69 -6.15
CA GLU A 161 1.83 13.05 -7.43
C GLU A 161 1.96 14.57 -7.57
N TRP A 162 0.95 15.34 -7.13
CA TRP A 162 1.06 16.80 -7.00
C TRP A 162 2.26 17.18 -6.13
N ALA A 163 2.43 16.55 -4.96
CA ALA A 163 3.55 16.85 -4.07
C ALA A 163 4.90 16.62 -4.77
N LEU A 164 5.04 15.54 -5.53
CA LEU A 164 6.27 15.24 -6.27
C LEU A 164 6.49 16.19 -7.45
N ALA A 165 5.45 16.59 -8.18
CA ALA A 165 5.55 17.59 -9.25
C ALA A 165 6.02 18.98 -8.74
N HIS A 166 5.68 19.29 -7.48
CA HIS A 166 6.03 20.54 -6.80
C HIS A 166 7.27 20.39 -5.89
N ALA A 167 8.07 19.34 -6.10
CA ALA A 167 9.25 19.07 -5.29
C ALA A 167 10.53 19.74 -5.80
N CYS A 168 11.47 19.86 -4.87
CA CYS A 168 12.89 20.04 -5.12
C CYS A 168 13.67 18.99 -4.30
N LEU A 169 14.75 18.43 -4.85
CA LEU A 169 15.62 17.54 -4.09
C LEU A 169 16.29 18.30 -2.93
N SER A 170 16.51 17.61 -1.82
CA SER A 170 17.18 18.17 -0.64
C SER A 170 18.65 18.49 -0.86
N HIS A 171 19.26 17.93 -1.92
CA HIS A 171 20.64 18.16 -2.31
C HIS A 171 20.74 18.40 -3.83
N PRO A 172 21.67 19.28 -4.26
CA PRO A 172 21.89 19.50 -5.68
C PRO A 172 22.47 18.24 -6.33
N THR A 173 21.99 17.91 -7.52
CA THR A 173 22.50 16.83 -8.37
C THR A 173 22.63 17.32 -9.80
N PRO A 174 23.78 17.07 -10.47
CA PRO A 174 23.96 17.41 -11.88
C PRO A 174 22.96 16.70 -12.81
N ARG A 175 22.31 15.61 -12.34
CA ARG A 175 21.26 14.90 -13.11
C ARG A 175 20.02 15.76 -13.34
N LEU A 176 19.71 16.70 -12.42
CA LEU A 176 18.45 17.44 -12.43
C LEU A 176 18.61 18.95 -12.49
N TYR A 177 19.75 19.49 -12.03
CA TYR A 177 19.96 20.92 -11.98
C TYR A 177 21.20 21.29 -12.79
N ALA A 178 21.06 22.33 -13.61
CA ALA A 178 22.16 22.85 -14.43
C ALA A 178 23.32 23.34 -13.56
N ASP A 179 23.01 24.01 -12.44
CA ASP A 179 23.97 24.51 -11.47
C ASP A 179 23.34 24.64 -10.07
N HIS A 180 24.15 25.08 -9.11
CA HIS A 180 23.73 25.30 -7.74
C HIS A 180 22.70 26.44 -7.60
N ALA A 181 22.76 27.48 -8.44
CA ALA A 181 21.86 28.63 -8.37
C ALA A 181 20.44 28.24 -8.80
N ALA A 182 20.32 27.43 -9.86
CA ALA A 182 19.05 26.85 -10.31
C ALA A 182 18.42 25.96 -9.24
N TRP A 183 19.23 25.14 -8.55
CA TRP A 183 18.75 24.33 -7.43
C TRP A 183 18.26 25.19 -6.26
N GLU A 184 19.02 26.22 -5.85
CA GLU A 184 18.62 27.12 -4.77
C GLU A 184 17.32 27.86 -5.06
N LEU A 185 17.15 28.37 -6.29
CA LEU A 185 15.91 29.01 -6.73
C LEU A 185 14.73 28.03 -6.63
N ARG A 186 14.85 26.86 -7.26
CA ARG A 186 13.83 25.82 -7.22
C ARG A 186 13.51 25.37 -5.80
N LYS A 187 14.53 25.23 -4.94
CA LYS A 187 14.38 24.90 -3.53
C LYS A 187 13.51 25.96 -2.85
N ASN A 188 13.82 27.24 -2.99
CA ASN A 188 13.08 28.31 -2.32
C ASN A 188 11.61 28.38 -2.74
N GLU A 189 11.33 28.16 -4.03
CA GLU A 189 9.97 28.17 -4.59
C GLU A 189 9.15 26.91 -4.29
N SER A 190 9.81 25.76 -4.06
CA SER A 190 9.09 24.49 -3.89
C SER A 190 8.52 24.33 -2.48
N PRO A 191 7.23 24.00 -2.32
CA PRO A 191 6.62 23.64 -1.03
C PRO A 191 6.99 22.22 -0.60
N VAL A 192 7.60 21.42 -1.48
CA VAL A 192 7.98 20.03 -1.21
C VAL A 192 9.49 19.83 -1.31
N ARG A 193 10.02 18.96 -0.44
CA ARG A 193 11.40 18.46 -0.45
C ARG A 193 11.40 16.97 -0.69
N VAL A 194 12.28 16.50 -1.57
CA VAL A 194 12.47 15.08 -1.82
C VAL A 194 13.88 14.67 -1.44
N GLN A 195 13.99 13.54 -0.75
CA GLN A 195 15.26 12.90 -0.45
C GLN A 195 15.20 11.43 -0.86
N TRP A 196 16.23 11.00 -1.58
CA TRP A 196 16.47 9.59 -1.90
C TRP A 196 17.54 9.05 -0.98
N ASP A 197 17.11 8.35 0.07
CA ASP A 197 18.01 7.69 1.02
C ASP A 197 18.24 6.23 0.63
N PRO A 198 19.33 5.57 1.05
CA PRO A 198 19.46 4.14 0.81
C PRO A 198 18.30 3.41 1.49
N GLU A 199 17.71 2.41 0.82
CA GLU A 199 16.74 1.52 1.49
C GLU A 199 17.45 0.69 2.55
N ARG A 200 16.68 0.05 3.42
CA ARG A 200 17.14 -0.81 4.49
C ARG A 200 16.57 -2.21 4.35
N ASP A 201 17.37 -3.21 4.70
CA ASP A 201 16.85 -4.53 5.02
C ASP A 201 16.35 -4.59 6.49
N PHE A 202 15.90 -5.78 6.92
CA PHE A 202 15.42 -6.02 8.28
C PHE A 202 16.47 -5.75 9.35
N GLU A 203 17.76 -5.93 9.04
CA GLU A 203 18.88 -5.67 9.95
C GLU A 203 19.36 -4.21 9.86
N PHE A 204 18.62 -3.36 9.13
CA PHE A 204 18.97 -1.97 8.84
C PHE A 204 20.31 -1.77 8.14
N ARG A 205 20.77 -2.77 7.37
CA ARG A 205 21.88 -2.59 6.43
C ARG A 205 21.40 -1.83 5.19
N PRO A 206 22.21 -0.91 4.64
CA PRO A 206 21.83 -0.17 3.45
C PRO A 206 21.79 -1.09 2.22
N LEU A 207 20.77 -0.89 1.37
CA LEU A 207 20.63 -1.57 0.09
C LEU A 207 21.11 -0.69 -1.08
N GLU A 208 21.31 -1.31 -2.24
CA GLU A 208 21.84 -0.63 -3.44
C GLU A 208 20.84 0.33 -4.09
N TYR A 209 19.54 0.08 -3.87
CA TYR A 209 18.46 0.96 -4.29
C TYR A 209 18.07 1.96 -3.18
N ARG A 210 17.22 2.93 -3.55
CA ARG A 210 16.82 4.05 -2.72
C ARG A 210 15.36 4.00 -2.30
N SER A 211 15.06 4.63 -1.19
CA SER A 211 13.72 4.89 -0.68
C SER A 211 13.45 6.38 -0.70
N LEU A 212 12.21 6.73 -0.98
CA LEU A 212 11.78 8.11 -1.01
C LEU A 212 11.41 8.60 0.40
N GLN A 213 11.85 9.81 0.73
CA GLN A 213 11.32 10.59 1.84
C GLN A 213 10.85 11.94 1.30
N VAL A 214 9.59 12.30 1.59
CA VAL A 214 8.96 13.52 1.06
C VAL A 214 8.63 14.45 2.22
N GLY A 215 9.22 15.64 2.20
CA GLY A 215 9.02 16.70 3.17
C GLY A 215 8.01 17.69 2.63
N LEU A 216 6.92 17.90 3.37
CA LEU A 216 5.87 18.85 3.04
C LEU A 216 6.00 20.08 3.95
N LYS A 217 5.97 21.29 3.38
CA LYS A 217 5.86 22.56 4.12
C LYS A 217 4.78 23.45 3.49
N GLU A 218 4.37 24.47 4.24
CA GLU A 218 3.46 25.52 3.76
C GLU A 218 2.19 24.90 3.15
N GLU A 219 1.80 25.30 1.93
CA GLU A 219 0.58 24.82 1.28
C GLU A 219 0.50 23.29 1.16
N ALA A 220 1.64 22.60 1.02
CA ALA A 220 1.65 21.15 0.88
C ALA A 220 1.21 20.46 2.18
N VAL A 221 1.47 21.06 3.35
CA VAL A 221 1.01 20.52 4.63
C VAL A 221 -0.48 20.74 4.80
N ASP A 222 -0.99 21.90 4.40
CA ASP A 222 -2.42 22.20 4.51
C ASP A 222 -3.22 21.27 3.60
N ARG A 223 -2.81 21.12 2.33
CA ARG A 223 -3.42 20.15 1.40
C ARG A 223 -3.32 18.71 1.90
N TYR A 224 -2.16 18.31 2.41
CA TYR A 224 -1.99 16.96 2.98
C TYR A 224 -3.00 16.65 4.08
N VAL A 225 -3.22 17.59 5.00
CA VAL A 225 -4.09 17.39 6.14
C VAL A 225 -5.57 17.53 5.79
N ASP A 226 -5.92 18.51 4.95
CA ASP A 226 -7.31 18.89 4.70
C ASP A 226 -7.91 18.28 3.42
N GLU A 227 -7.09 17.94 2.43
CA GLU A 227 -7.55 17.50 1.10
C GLU A 227 -7.12 16.06 0.78
N TRP A 228 -5.85 15.70 1.03
CA TRP A 228 -5.30 14.43 0.51
C TRP A 228 -5.52 13.25 1.42
N THR A 229 -5.56 13.45 2.75
CA THR A 229 -5.72 12.36 3.71
C THR A 229 -7.11 11.74 3.63
N VAL A 230 -7.16 10.46 3.26
CA VAL A 230 -8.39 9.65 3.17
C VAL A 230 -8.59 8.81 4.41
N GLY A 231 -7.51 8.38 5.07
CA GLY A 231 -7.59 7.57 6.28
C GLY A 231 -6.28 7.49 7.04
N ILE A 232 -6.37 7.22 8.35
CA ILE A 232 -5.24 7.02 9.24
C ILE A 232 -5.46 5.74 10.03
N ARG A 233 -4.50 4.81 9.98
CA ARG A 233 -4.50 3.58 10.76
C ARG A 233 -3.27 3.50 11.66
N ASP A 234 -3.46 2.99 12.87
CA ASP A 234 -2.34 2.68 13.75
C ASP A 234 -1.72 1.35 13.34
N VAL A 235 -0.42 1.36 13.04
CA VAL A 235 0.37 0.17 12.70
C VAL A 235 1.52 -0.06 13.70
N THR A 236 1.50 0.60 14.87
CA THR A 236 2.50 0.41 15.92
C THR A 236 2.64 -1.05 16.33
N GLY A 237 1.52 -1.75 16.54
CA GLY A 237 1.55 -3.17 16.91
C GLY A 237 2.27 -4.03 15.87
N LEU A 238 1.96 -3.82 14.59
CA LEU A 238 2.63 -4.52 13.49
C LEU A 238 4.14 -4.17 13.43
N MET A 239 4.48 -2.89 13.56
CA MET A 239 5.87 -2.43 13.57
C MET A 239 6.69 -3.07 14.69
N GLN A 240 6.13 -3.13 15.91
CA GLN A 240 6.77 -3.74 17.06
C GLN A 240 6.87 -5.26 16.91
N GLU A 241 5.82 -5.92 16.42
CA GLU A 241 5.81 -7.37 16.18
C GLU A 241 6.90 -7.78 15.17
N ILE A 242 7.00 -7.07 14.04
CA ILE A 242 8.05 -7.32 13.04
C ILE A 242 9.43 -7.04 13.67
N GLY A 243 9.60 -5.94 14.39
CA GLY A 243 10.86 -5.62 15.07
C GLY A 243 11.29 -6.67 16.09
N GLN A 244 10.34 -7.25 16.83
CA GLN A 244 10.60 -8.37 17.75
C GLN A 244 11.06 -9.61 16.99
N LEU A 245 10.36 -10.02 15.93
CA LEU A 245 10.75 -11.17 15.12
C LEU A 245 12.15 -11.01 14.52
N VAL A 246 12.50 -9.81 14.08
CA VAL A 246 13.85 -9.49 13.60
C VAL A 246 14.89 -9.64 14.73
N GLY A 247 14.60 -9.11 15.92
CA GLY A 247 15.47 -9.25 17.09
C GLY A 247 15.67 -10.71 17.54
N GLU A 248 14.68 -11.57 17.29
CA GLU A 248 14.73 -13.01 17.53
C GLU A 248 15.37 -13.80 16.37
N GLY A 249 15.81 -13.14 15.30
CA GLY A 249 16.39 -13.79 14.11
C GLY A 249 15.38 -14.49 13.19
N LYS A 250 14.07 -14.30 13.41
CA LYS A 250 12.98 -14.92 12.65
C LYS A 250 12.62 -14.11 11.40
N ILE A 251 13.61 -13.90 10.53
CA ILE A 251 13.49 -13.00 9.36
C ILE A 251 12.38 -13.43 8.39
N GLU A 252 12.18 -14.73 8.18
CA GLU A 252 11.13 -15.21 7.26
C GLU A 252 9.70 -15.02 7.83
N GLU A 253 9.53 -15.05 9.15
CA GLU A 253 8.26 -14.69 9.79
C GLU A 253 8.01 -13.19 9.70
N ALA A 254 9.04 -12.37 9.96
CA ALA A 254 8.98 -10.92 9.79
C ALA A 254 8.59 -10.54 8.34
N ARG A 255 9.21 -11.20 7.35
CA ARG A 255 8.92 -11.00 5.93
C ARG A 255 7.46 -11.29 5.58
N ARG A 256 6.88 -12.36 6.11
CA ARG A 256 5.46 -12.70 5.85
C ARG A 256 4.47 -11.70 6.43
N LYS A 257 4.87 -10.92 7.43
CA LYS A 257 4.04 -9.89 8.07
C LYS A 257 4.21 -8.50 7.45
N MET A 258 5.22 -8.30 6.61
CA MET A 258 5.42 -7.01 5.94
C MET A 258 4.19 -6.62 5.12
N PRO A 259 3.82 -5.33 5.10
CA PRO A 259 2.96 -4.81 4.05
C PRO A 259 3.52 -5.15 2.67
N VAL A 260 2.64 -5.53 1.75
CA VAL A 260 3.02 -5.74 0.35
C VAL A 260 3.22 -4.37 -0.28
N GLU A 261 4.48 -4.06 -0.61
CA GLU A 261 4.89 -2.82 -1.26
C GLU A 261 5.35 -3.11 -2.68
N GLU A 262 4.66 -2.53 -3.65
CA GLU A 262 4.92 -2.70 -5.07
C GLU A 262 5.56 -1.44 -5.64
N VAL A 263 6.20 -1.55 -6.80
CA VAL A 263 6.74 -0.38 -7.51
C VAL A 263 5.58 0.54 -7.88
N TYR A 264 5.66 1.80 -7.43
CA TYR A 264 4.71 2.85 -7.77
C TYR A 264 5.21 3.59 -9.01
N VAL A 265 4.59 3.33 -10.15
CA VAL A 265 4.95 3.94 -11.44
C VAL A 265 4.41 5.37 -11.50
N LEU A 266 5.30 6.35 -11.63
CA LEU A 266 4.95 7.76 -11.75
C LEU A 266 4.66 8.14 -13.20
N PRO A 267 3.79 9.15 -13.43
CA PRO A 267 3.78 9.89 -14.69
C PRO A 267 5.19 10.40 -15.03
N THR A 268 5.57 10.37 -16.32
CA THR A 268 6.94 10.65 -16.76
C THR A 268 7.42 12.05 -16.40
N ASP A 269 6.54 13.05 -16.48
CA ASP A 269 6.81 14.43 -16.08
C ASP A 269 7.11 14.53 -14.57
N VAL A 270 6.33 13.84 -13.74
CA VAL A 270 6.54 13.78 -12.29
C VAL A 270 7.84 13.04 -11.94
N ALA A 271 8.09 11.88 -12.58
CA ALA A 271 9.31 11.10 -12.41
C ALA A 271 10.57 11.93 -12.70
N THR A 272 10.52 12.76 -13.76
CA THR A 272 11.61 13.64 -14.15
C THR A 272 11.93 14.67 -13.08
N VAL A 273 10.92 15.27 -12.44
CA VAL A 273 11.11 16.29 -11.37
C VAL A 273 11.91 15.73 -10.19
N VAL A 274 11.66 14.48 -9.83
CA VAL A 274 12.29 13.84 -8.65
C VAL A 274 13.47 12.94 -9.00
N GLY A 275 13.79 12.80 -10.29
CA GLY A 275 14.85 11.92 -10.77
C GLY A 275 14.60 10.45 -10.47
N ALA A 276 13.34 10.02 -10.51
CA ALA A 276 12.97 8.60 -10.46
C ALA A 276 13.36 7.90 -11.77
N ASP A 277 13.57 6.58 -11.66
CA ASP A 277 13.91 5.69 -12.78
C ASP A 277 12.68 4.91 -13.27
#